data_AF-A0AAV4GT82-F1
#
_entry.id   AF-A0AAV4GT82-F1
#
_cell.length_a   1.000
_cell.length_b   1.000
_cell.length_c   1.000
_cell.angle_alpha   90.00
_cell.angle_beta   90.00
_cell.angle_gamma   90.00
#
_symmetry.space_group_name_H-M   'P 1'
#
loop_
_entity.id
_entity.type
_entity.pdbx_description
1 polymer ?
#
loop_
_entity_poly.entity_id
_entity_poly.type
_entity_poly.pdbx_seq_one_letter_code
_entity_poly.pdbx_strand_id
1 'polypeptide(L)'
;MSKRKHSAYTIDFKLQILSEVEEKKLTKTEICKKHSIPNSTLPTILKDREKLQKARDDSKFRPATKKTKLCSHEGLEDAVFA
;
A
#
# COMPACT_ATOMS: atom_id res chain seq x y z
N MET A 1 -14.00 2.89 25.42
CA MET A 1 -13.66 2.28 24.11
C MET A 1 -12.15 2.12 24.03
N SER A 2 -11.62 0.88 24.00
CA SER A 2 -10.17 0.65 23.87
C SER A 2 -9.73 0.95 22.41
N LYS A 3 -8.68 1.74 22.22
CA LYS A 3 -8.11 2.02 20.90
C LYS A 3 -7.57 0.71 20.30
N ARG A 4 -8.13 0.26 19.17
CA ARG A 4 -7.58 -0.86 18.41
C ARG A 4 -6.18 -0.50 17.90
N LYS A 5 -5.20 -1.37 18.14
CA LYS A 5 -3.86 -1.24 17.55
C LYS A 5 -3.99 -1.31 16.03
N HIS A 6 -3.57 -0.27 15.34
CA HIS A 6 -3.63 -0.21 13.88
C HIS A 6 -2.32 -0.75 13.29
N SER A 7 -2.39 -1.84 12.52
CA SER A 7 -1.25 -2.32 11.75
C SER A 7 -1.02 -1.42 10.54
N ALA A 8 0.17 -0.86 10.41
CA ALA A 8 0.57 -0.13 9.22
C ALA A 8 1.25 -1.09 8.23
N TYR A 9 0.71 -1.14 7.02
CA TYR A 9 1.22 -1.97 5.91
C TYR A 9 1.96 -1.09 4.90
N THR A 10 3.06 -1.60 4.34
CA THR A 10 3.82 -0.93 3.26
C THR A 10 3.04 -0.92 1.95
N ILE A 11 3.44 -0.05 1.02
CA ILE A 11 2.82 0.05 -0.31
C ILE A 11 3.04 -1.25 -1.08
N ASP A 12 4.25 -1.80 -1.06
CA ASP A 12 4.59 -3.04 -1.77
C ASP A 12 3.75 -4.22 -1.29
N PHE A 13 3.52 -4.33 0.02
CA PHE A 13 2.69 -5.38 0.59
C PHE A 13 1.23 -5.25 0.13
N LYS A 14 0.69 -4.03 0.10
CA LYS A 14 -0.67 -3.79 -0.41
C LYS A 14 -0.79 -4.12 -1.90
N LEU A 15 0.24 -3.81 -2.70
CA LEU A 15 0.28 -4.14 -4.11
C LEU A 15 0.40 -5.64 -4.36
N GLN A 16 1.19 -6.35 -3.55
CA GLN A 16 1.28 -7.81 -3.62
C GLN A 16 -0.09 -8.47 -3.42
N ILE A 17 -0.88 -8.00 -2.44
CA ILE A 17 -2.25 -8.49 -2.22
C ILE A 17 -3.13 -8.21 -3.43
N LEU A 18 -3.00 -7.03 -4.05
CA LEU A 18 -3.76 -6.68 -5.25
C LEU A 18 -3.43 -7.64 -6.40
N SER A 19 -2.15 -7.93 -6.64
CA SER A 19 -1.73 -8.91 -7.64
C SER A 19 -2.30 -10.31 -7.36
N GLU A 20 -2.26 -10.78 -6.10
CA GLU A 20 -2.82 -12.09 -5.74
C GLU A 20 -4.35 -12.16 -5.92
N VAL A 21 -5.06 -11.04 -5.72
CA VAL A 21 -6.50 -10.96 -6.00
C VAL A 21 -6.78 -10.96 -7.51
N GLU A 22 -5.97 -10.25 -8.30
CA GLU A 22 -6.12 -10.16 -9.76
C GLU A 22 -5.81 -11.48 -10.46
N GLU A 23 -4.82 -12.24 -9.97
CA GLU A 23 -4.50 -13.58 -10.47
C GLU A 23 -5.63 -14.60 -10.24
N LYS A 24 -6.61 -14.29 -9.38
CA LYS A 24 -7.79 -15.13 -9.05
C LYS A 24 -7.47 -16.58 -8.63
N LYS A 25 -6.23 -16.84 -8.20
CA LYS A 25 -5.77 -18.18 -7.78
C LYS A 25 -6.29 -18.59 -6.41
N LEU A 26 -6.65 -17.62 -5.56
CA LEU A 26 -7.12 -17.83 -4.20
C LEU A 26 -8.40 -17.02 -3.94
N THR A 27 -9.27 -17.54 -3.07
CA THR A 27 -10.43 -16.77 -2.61
C THR A 27 -9.98 -15.61 -1.72
N LYS A 28 -10.78 -14.54 -1.66
CA LYS A 28 -10.51 -13.36 -0.81
C LYS A 28 -10.24 -13.76 0.65
N THR A 29 -10.95 -14.76 1.14
CA THR A 29 -10.81 -15.29 2.51
C THR A 29 -9.47 -15.99 2.72
N GLU A 30 -9.01 -16.75 1.74
CA GLU A 30 -7.70 -17.42 1.77
C GLU A 30 -6.55 -16.42 1.69
N ILE A 31 -6.68 -15.38 0.87
CA ILE A 31 -5.70 -14.29 0.78
C ILE A 31 -5.56 -13.57 2.13
N CYS A 32 -6.68 -13.26 2.79
CA CYS A 32 -6.66 -12.68 4.13
C CYS A 32 -5.94 -13.58 5.15
N LYS A 33 -6.18 -14.90 5.12
CA LYS A 33 -5.53 -15.87 6.02
C LYS A 33 -4.03 -15.96 5.75
N LYS A 34 -3.64 -16.08 4.48
CA LYS A 34 -2.24 -16.19 4.05
C LYS A 34 -1.41 -14.98 4.50
N HIS A 35 -1.97 -13.79 4.38
CA HIS A 35 -1.29 -12.54 4.71
C HIS A 35 -1.57 -12.03 6.13
N SER A 36 -2.32 -12.78 6.94
CA SER A 36 -2.73 -12.39 8.30
C SER A 36 -3.38 -11.00 8.36
N ILE A 37 -4.30 -10.73 7.44
CA ILE A 37 -4.99 -9.45 7.31
C ILE A 37 -6.46 -9.62 7.71
N PRO A 38 -7.05 -8.65 8.44
CA PRO A 38 -8.48 -8.65 8.70
C PRO A 38 -9.30 -8.61 7.40
N ASN A 39 -10.40 -9.37 7.35
CA ASN A 39 -11.32 -9.36 6.22
C ASN A 39 -11.88 -7.96 5.90
N SER A 40 -11.96 -7.08 6.91
CA SER A 40 -12.38 -5.68 6.74
C SER A 40 -11.35 -4.81 6.02
N THR A 41 -10.08 -5.21 5.97
CA THR A 41 -8.98 -4.40 5.43
C THR A 41 -8.79 -4.63 3.93
N LEU A 42 -8.99 -5.87 3.44
CA LEU A 42 -8.89 -6.21 2.02
C LEU A 42 -9.78 -5.34 1.10
N PRO A 43 -11.07 -5.08 1.39
CA PRO A 43 -11.88 -4.20 0.55
C PRO A 43 -11.37 -2.75 0.52
N THR A 44 -10.78 -2.25 1.60
CA THR A 44 -10.15 -0.91 1.60
C THR A 44 -8.92 -0.88 0.70
N ILE A 45 -8.07 -1.92 0.76
CA ILE A 45 -6.91 -2.04 -0.13
C ILE A 45 -7.34 -2.07 -1.60
N LEU A 46 -8.42 -2.79 -1.92
CA LEU A 46 -8.98 -2.85 -3.27
C LEU A 46 -9.50 -1.48 -3.77
N LYS A 47 -10.17 -0.72 -2.90
CA LYS A 47 -10.66 0.63 -3.25
C LYS A 47 -9.53 1.62 -3.51
N ASP A 48 -8.42 1.51 -2.76
CA ASP A 48 -7.28 2.41 -2.88
C ASP A 48 -6.26 1.98 -3.95
N ARG A 49 -6.59 1.03 -4.84
CA ARG A 49 -5.69 0.50 -5.90
C ARG A 49 -4.98 1.59 -6.69
N GLU A 50 -5.73 2.56 -7.23
CA GLU A 50 -5.16 3.63 -8.06
C GLU A 50 -4.19 4.52 -7.28
N LYS A 51 -4.51 4.81 -6.00
CA LYS A 51 -3.65 5.61 -5.14
C LYS A 51 -2.36 4.87 -4.80
N LEU A 52 -2.44 3.55 -4.59
CA LEU A 52 -1.27 2.71 -4.32
C LEU A 52 -0.36 2.60 -5.55
N GLN A 53 -0.95 2.53 -6.75
CA GLN A 53 -0.20 2.52 -8.00
C GLN A 53 0.55 3.85 -8.20
N LYS A 54 -0.16 4.98 -8.13
CA LYS A 54 0.45 6.32 -8.22
C LYS A 54 1.54 6.53 -7.17
N ALA A 55 1.25 6.14 -5.92
CA ALA A 55 2.24 6.26 -4.85
C ALA A 55 3.49 5.41 -5.08
N ARG A 56 3.42 4.30 -5.84
CA ARG A 56 4.60 3.52 -6.23
C ARG A 56 5.37 4.19 -7.37
N ASP A 57 4.67 4.72 -8.35
CA ASP A 57 5.28 5.42 -9.48
C ASP A 57 5.99 6.72 -9.04
N ASP A 58 5.38 7.45 -8.10
CA ASP A 58 5.95 8.64 -7.46
C ASP A 58 7.07 8.29 -6.46
N SER A 59 7.12 7.03 -5.99
CA SER A 59 8.11 6.56 -5.01
C SER A 59 9.46 6.19 -5.61
N LYS A 60 9.76 6.54 -6.87
CA LYS A 60 11.07 6.29 -7.50
C LYS A 60 12.27 6.72 -6.63
N PHE A 61 12.07 7.71 -5.73
CA PHE A 61 13.10 8.22 -4.81
C PHE A 61 12.81 7.98 -3.31
N ARG A 62 11.73 7.29 -2.95
CA ARG A 62 11.32 7.16 -1.53
C ARG A 62 11.73 5.82 -0.92
N PRO A 63 12.29 5.80 0.31
CA PRO A 63 12.60 4.56 1.00
C PRO A 63 11.31 3.77 1.28
N ALA A 64 11.40 2.43 1.26
CA ALA A 64 10.31 1.47 1.51
C ALA A 64 9.74 1.56 2.93
N THR A 65 9.10 2.68 3.23
CA THR A 65 8.61 3.07 4.54
C THR A 65 7.11 2.84 4.63
N LYS A 66 6.62 2.56 5.84
CA LYS A 66 5.20 2.30 6.09
C LYS A 66 4.32 3.56 5.92
N LYS A 67 4.93 4.75 5.83
CA LYS A 67 4.26 6.04 5.64
C LYS A 67 5.02 6.84 4.60
N THR A 68 4.34 7.24 3.54
CA THR A 68 4.85 8.25 2.61
C THR A 68 4.89 9.60 3.31
N LYS A 69 6.09 10.18 3.44
CA LYS A 69 6.23 11.60 3.75
C LYS A 69 6.09 12.34 2.43
N LEU A 70 4.94 12.95 2.18
CA LEU A 70 4.77 13.86 1.06
C LEU A 70 5.58 15.12 1.36
N CYS A 71 6.59 15.41 0.56
CA CYS A 71 7.20 16.73 0.52
C CYS A 71 6.13 17.72 0.04
N SER A 72 6.00 18.88 0.68
CA SER A 72 5.02 19.90 0.28
C SER A 72 5.33 20.56 -1.07
N HIS A 73 6.55 20.36 -1.59
CA HIS A 73 7.02 20.95 -2.84
C HIS A 73 7.57 19.83 -3.74
N GLU A 74 6.86 19.55 -4.83
CA GLU A 74 7.17 18.42 -5.74
C GLU A 74 8.50 18.61 -6.49
N GLY A 75 8.90 19.84 -6.79
CA GLY A 75 10.12 20.12 -7.58
C GLY A 75 11.44 20.19 -6.80
N LEU A 76 11.42 20.06 -5.46
CA LEU A 76 12.66 20.12 -4.66
C LEU A 76 13.50 18.86 -4.83
N GLU A 77 12.87 17.70 -4.95
CA GLU A 77 13.58 16.43 -5.11
C GLU A 77 14.26 16.39 -6.50
N ASP A 78 13.60 16.86 -7.56
CA ASP A 78 14.17 16.92 -8.91
C ASP A 78 15.36 17.90 -9.02
N ALA A 79 15.28 19.06 -8.36
CA ALA A 79 16.33 20.10 -8.44
C ALA A 79 17.64 19.75 -7.71
N VAL A 80 17.59 18.84 -6.73
CA VAL A 80 18.79 18.40 -5.99
C VAL A 80 19.63 17.41 -6.80
N PHE A 81 19.02 16.71 -7.77
CA PHE A 81 19.68 15.71 -8.60
C PHE A 81 19.92 16.16 -10.05
N ALA A 82 19.54 17.41 -10.39
CA ALA A 82 19.84 18.06 -11.68
C ALA A 82 21.28 18.57 -11.77
#